data_AF-A0A924ENX7-F1
#
_entry.id   AF-A0A924ENX7-F1
#
_cell.length_a   1.000
_cell.length_b   1.000
_cell.length_c   1.000
_cell.angle_alpha   90.00
_cell.angle_beta   90.00
_cell.angle_gamma   90.00
#
_symmetry.space_group_name_H-M   'P 1'
#
loop_
_entity.id
_entity.type
_entity.pdbx_description
1 polymer ?
#
loop_
_entity_poly.entity_id
_entity_poly.type
_entity_poly.pdbx_seq_one_letter_code
_entity_poly.pdbx_strand_id
1 'polypeptide(L)' 'MAKRIIVWSENAVYELKEILEYFNIRNKSKIYSLKLNAKIQSDLKLLLTYPEIGKNTTTLNVRAILIDNYFIFFTK' A
#
# COMPACT_ATOMS: atom_id res chain seq x y z
N MET A 1 4.64 18.73 16.31
CA MET A 1 4.91 17.37 15.77
C MET A 1 5.15 17.51 14.27
N ALA A 2 6.20 16.87 13.73
CA ALA A 2 6.49 16.93 12.29
C ALA A 2 5.43 16.16 11.48
N LYS A 3 5.01 16.70 10.34
CA LYS A 3 4.06 16.05 9.42
C LYS A 3 4.78 14.92 8.70
N ARG A 4 4.34 13.67 8.92
CA ARG A 4 4.80 12.52 8.13
C ARG A 4 4.19 12.58 6.73
N ILE A 5 4.97 12.22 5.73
CA ILE A 5 4.53 12.08 4.35
C ILE A 5 4.90 10.68 3.86
N ILE A 6 4.04 10.09 3.03
CA ILE A 6 4.35 8.85 2.33
C ILE A 6 5.00 9.20 1.00
N VAL A 7 6.16 8.64 0.74
CA VAL A 7 6.84 8.72 -0.54
C VAL A 7 6.90 7.30 -1.10
N TRP A 8 6.37 7.10 -2.30
CA TRP A 8 6.39 5.81 -2.97
C TRP A 8 7.68 5.65 -3.77
N SER A 9 8.31 4.47 -3.70
CA SER A 9 9.37 4.12 -4.64
C SER A 9 8.78 3.90 -6.04
N GLU A 10 9.61 4.07 -7.07
CA GLU A 10 9.19 3.84 -8.46
C GLU A 10 8.66 2.42 -8.67
N ASN A 11 9.33 1.42 -8.09
CA ASN A 11 8.91 0.03 -8.14
C ASN A 11 7.52 -0.17 -7.49
N ALA A 12 7.28 0.42 -6.32
CA ALA A 12 5.99 0.26 -5.65
C ALA A 12 4.84 0.94 -6.43
N VAL A 13 5.12 2.06 -7.12
CA VAL A 13 4.16 2.68 -8.04
C VAL A 13 3.88 1.76 -9.24
N TYR A 14 4.91 1.15 -9.81
CA TYR A 14 4.78 0.23 -10.94
C TYR A 14 3.98 -1.03 -10.56
N GLU A 15 4.34 -1.70 -9.46
CA GLU A 15 3.64 -2.88 -8.95
C GLU A 15 2.17 -2.59 -8.65
N LEU A 16 1.86 -1.45 -8.02
CA LEU A 16 0.47 -1.05 -7.76
C LEU A 16 -0.29 -0.87 -9.08
N LYS A 17 0.31 -0.24 -10.10
CA LYS A 17 -0.33 -0.08 -11.41
C LYS A 17 -0.60 -1.42 -12.08
N GLU A 18 0.36 -2.35 -12.05
CA GLU A 18 0.18 -3.69 -12.62
C GLU A 18 -0.95 -4.46 -11.94
N ILE A 19 -1.02 -4.42 -10.60
CA ILE A 19 -2.11 -5.06 -9.84
C ILE A 19 -3.47 -4.50 -10.25
N LEU A 20 -3.60 -3.17 -10.31
CA LEU A 20 -4.86 -2.53 -10.66
C LEU A 20 -5.26 -2.80 -12.12
N GLU A 21 -4.28 -2.82 -13.04
CA GLU A 21 -4.53 -3.08 -14.45
C GLU A 21 -4.91 -4.54 -14.72
N TYR A 22 -4.29 -5.48 -14.02
CA TYR A 22 -4.69 -6.89 -14.05
C TYR A 22 -6.19 -7.06 -13.76
N PHE A 23 -6.69 -6.41 -12.70
CA PHE A 23 -8.12 -6.50 -12.37
C PHE A 23 -9.02 -5.72 -13.33
N ASN A 24 -8.55 -4.60 -13.88
CA ASN A 24 -9.29 -3.88 -14.92
C ASN A 24 -9.56 -4.79 -16.13
N ILE A 25 -8.52 -5.49 -16.59
CA ILE A 25 -8.57 -6.41 -17.72
C ILE A 25 -9.43 -7.64 -17.38
N ARG A 26 -9.13 -8.31 -16.25
CA ARG A 26 -9.83 -9.53 -15.83
C ARG A 26 -11.33 -9.30 -15.63
N ASN A 27 -11.70 -8.22 -14.94
CA ASN A 27 -13.09 -7.96 -14.57
C ASN A 27 -13.84 -7.18 -15.64
N LYS A 28 -13.16 -6.71 -16.70
CA LYS A 28 -13.69 -5.80 -17.73
C LYS A 28 -14.32 -4.52 -17.11
N SER A 29 -13.83 -4.13 -15.94
CA SER A 29 -14.38 -3.02 -15.15
C SER A 29 -13.36 -2.53 -14.13
N LYS A 30 -13.35 -1.22 -13.89
CA LYS A 30 -12.47 -0.55 -12.93
C LYS A 30 -13.00 -0.55 -11.50
N ILE A 31 -14.23 -1.02 -11.26
CA ILE A 31 -14.91 -0.90 -9.96
C ILE A 31 -14.08 -1.56 -8.85
N TYR A 32 -13.56 -2.76 -9.09
CA TYR A 32 -12.73 -3.45 -8.09
C TYR A 32 -11.43 -2.70 -7.83
N SER A 33 -10.71 -2.29 -8.88
CA SER A 33 -9.45 -1.57 -8.77
C SER A 33 -9.59 -0.23 -8.05
N LEU A 34 -10.69 0.50 -8.29
CA LEU A 34 -11.01 1.73 -7.57
C LEU A 34 -11.24 1.47 -6.07
N LYS A 35 -11.97 0.40 -5.72
CA LYS A 35 -12.20 0.01 -4.32
C LYS A 35 -10.89 -0.40 -3.64
N LEU A 36 -10.06 -1.20 -4.29
CA LEU A 36 -8.77 -1.64 -3.77
C LEU A 36 -7.85 -0.45 -3.52
N ASN A 37 -7.70 0.45 -4.50
CA ASN A 37 -6.87 1.64 -4.35
C ASN A 37 -7.39 2.56 -3.24
N ALA A 38 -8.71 2.80 -3.16
CA ALA A 38 -9.30 3.60 -2.09
C ALA A 38 -9.03 3.01 -0.69
N LYS A 39 -9.09 1.68 -0.56
CA LYS A 39 -8.76 0.99 0.69
C LYS A 39 -7.28 1.13 1.05
N ILE A 40 -6.38 0.95 0.09
CA ILE A 40 -4.94 1.19 0.29
C ILE A 40 -4.70 2.61 0.81
N GLN A 41 -5.29 3.63 0.18
CA GLN A 41 -5.12 5.02 0.60
C GLN A 41 -5.70 5.30 2.00
N SER A 42 -6.79 4.62 2.38
CA SER A 42 -7.39 4.73 3.71
C SER A 42 -6.47 4.16 4.79
N ASP A 43 -5.97 2.95 4.60
CA ASP A 43 -5.12 2.27 5.58
C ASP A 43 -3.74 2.96 5.69
N LEU A 44 -3.24 3.55 4.61
CA LEU A 44 -2.04 4.38 4.64
C LEU A 44 -2.20 5.68 5.44
N LYS A 45 -3.41 6.25 5.53
CA LYS A 45 -3.66 7.38 6.46
C LYS A 45 -3.55 6.94 7.92
N LEU A 46 -3.98 5.72 8.24
CA LEU A 46 -3.80 5.15 9.56
C LEU A 46 -2.31 4.96 9.86
N LEU A 47 -1.53 4.49 8.88
CA LEU A 47 -0.08 4.32 9.00
C LEU A 47 0.66 5.63 9.33
N LEU A 48 0.24 6.76 8.73
CA LEU A 48 0.81 8.07 9.05
C LEU A 48 0.63 8.44 10.53
N THR A 49 -0.51 8.08 11.10
CA THR A 49 -0.86 8.35 12.50
C THR A 49 -0.12 7.39 13.43
N TYR A 50 -0.12 6.10 13.07
CA TYR A 50 0.47 5.02 13.84
C TYR A 50 1.51 4.30 12.96
N PRO A 51 2.78 4.72 12.91
CA PRO A 51 3.78 4.04 12.07
C PRO A 51 4.11 2.62 12.58
N GLU A 52 3.78 2.33 13.83
CA GLU A 52 4.12 1.08 14.50
C GLU A 52 3.12 -0.07 14.25
N ILE A 53 1.98 0.16 13.56
CA ILE A 53 1.02 -0.91 13.20
C ILE A 53 1.65 -1.91 12.22
N GLY A 54 2.63 -1.47 11.42
CA GLY A 54 3.38 -2.37 10.57
C GLY A 54 4.16 -3.39 11.39
N LYS A 55 4.09 -4.66 11.00
CA LYS A 55 4.88 -5.72 11.61
C LYS A 55 6.32 -5.65 11.11
N ASN A 56 7.28 -5.91 12.00
CA ASN A 56 8.68 -6.06 11.61
C ASN A 56 8.83 -7.27 10.68
N THR A 57 9.66 -7.13 9.65
CA THR A 57 10.07 -8.26 8.82
C THR A 57 11.42 -8.80 9.30
N THR A 58 11.94 -9.83 8.64
CA THR A 58 13.30 -10.33 8.87
C THR A 58 14.38 -9.35 8.41
N THR A 59 14.02 -8.37 7.58
CA THR A 59 14.93 -7.33 7.09
C THR A 59 14.93 -6.13 8.05
N LEU A 60 16.12 -5.69 8.44
CA LEU A 60 16.28 -4.58 9.38
C LEU A 60 15.60 -3.30 8.84
N ASN A 61 14.86 -2.62 9.72
CA ASN A 61 14.12 -1.37 9.44
C ASN A 61 13.01 -1.47 8.38
N VAL A 62 12.71 -2.67 7.88
CA VAL A 62 11.58 -2.91 6.99
C VAL A 62 10.40 -3.40 7.78
N ARG A 63 9.24 -2.79 7.52
CA ARG A 63 7.96 -3.17 8.09
C ARG A 63 6.97 -3.48 6.99
N ALA A 64 5.99 -4.32 7.31
CA ALA A 64 4.91 -4.66 6.40
C ALA A 64 3.55 -4.43 7.07
N ILE A 65 2.62 -3.87 6.32
CA ILE A 65 1.18 -3.91 6.66
C ILE A 65 0.46 -4.80 5.65
N LEU A 66 -0.51 -5.57 6.14
CA LEU A 66 -1.40 -6.35 5.28
C LEU A 66 -2.65 -5.50 4.99
N ILE A 67 -2.89 -5.20 3.72
CA ILE A 67 -4.11 -4.54 3.24
C ILE A 67 -4.80 -5.50 2.30
N ASP A 68 -5.97 -6.00 2.71
CA ASP A 68 -6.65 -7.14 2.08
C ASP A 68 -5.70 -8.33 1.90
N ASN A 69 -5.23 -8.56 0.68
CA ASN A 69 -4.37 -9.68 0.30
C ASN A 69 -2.97 -9.22 -0.14
N TYR A 70 -2.59 -7.97 0.13
CA TYR A 70 -1.32 -7.38 -0.28
C TYR A 70 -0.52 -6.90 0.91
N PHE A 71 0.79 -7.17 0.88
CA PHE A 71 1.72 -6.55 1.80
C PHE A 71 2.24 -5.25 1.20
N ILE A 72 2.16 -4.16 1.97
CA ILE A 72 2.88 -2.93 1.67
C ILE A 72 4.11 -2.88 2.57
N PHE A 73 5.27 -2.94 1.94
CA PHE A 73 6.56 -2.80 2.61
C PHE A 73 6.97 -1.34 2.68
N PHE A 74 7.45 -0.91 3.84
CA PHE A 74 7.92 0.45 4.05
C PHE A 74 9.02 0.50 5.11
N THR A 75 9.77 1.60 5.08
CA THR A 75 10.76 1.97 6.09
C THR A 75 10.30 3.23 6.81
N LYS A 76 10.74 3.41 8.06
CA LYS A 76 10.41 4.57 8.90
C LYS A 76 11.50 5.64 8.81
#